data_AF-A0A944XFZ9-F1
#
_entry.id   AF-A0A944XFZ9-F1
#
_cell.length_a   1.000
_cell.length_b   1.000
_cell.length_c   1.000
_cell.angle_alpha   90.00
_cell.angle_beta   90.00
_cell.angle_gamma   90.00
#
_symmetry.space_group_name_H-M   'P 1'
#
loop_
_entity.id
_entity.type
_entity.pdbx_description
1 polymer ?
#
loop_
_entity_poly.entity_id
_entity_poly.type
_entity_poly.pdbx_seq_one_letter_code
_entity_poly.pdbx_strand_id
1 'polypeptide(L)' 'MGKLYCGTIFSSTAPSGEVATWLQANCEGQWDLLPASVAGDGVTKKFMILFEEENDRSNFETCHSVA' A
#
# COMPACT_ATOMS: atom_id res chain seq x y z
N MET A 1 -15.37 14.19 3.37
CA MET A 1 -14.99 12.81 3.01
C MET A 1 -14.41 12.87 1.61
N GLY A 2 -13.09 13.02 1.51
CA GLY A 2 -12.38 12.92 0.24
C GLY A 2 -12.51 11.49 -0.28
N LYS A 3 -12.77 11.31 -1.58
CA LYS A 3 -12.78 9.98 -2.18
C LYS A 3 -11.31 9.57 -2.34
N LEU A 4 -10.94 8.33 -2.03
CA LEU A 4 -9.61 7.83 -2.36
C LEU A 4 -9.58 7.57 -3.88
N TYR A 5 -8.76 8.31 -4.62
CA TYR A 5 -8.85 8.40 -6.09
C TYR A 5 -7.86 7.48 -6.80
N CYS A 6 -6.74 7.14 -6.15
CA CYS A 6 -5.60 6.52 -6.81
C CYS A 6 -5.17 5.28 -6.04
N GLY A 7 -5.23 4.11 -6.68
CA GLY A 7 -4.90 2.83 -6.07
C GLY A 7 -3.68 2.17 -6.70
N THR A 8 -2.91 1.44 -5.89
CA THR A 8 -1.83 0.56 -6.38
C THR A 8 -1.93 -0.83 -5.75
N ILE A 9 -1.40 -1.84 -6.45
CA ILE A 9 -1.35 -3.21 -5.95
C ILE A 9 0.08 -3.52 -5.54
N PHE A 10 0.26 -3.87 -4.27
CA PHE A 10 1.56 -4.14 -3.67
C PHE A 10 1.63 -5.58 -3.18
N SER A 11 2.76 -6.25 -3.40
CA SER A 11 3.01 -7.59 -2.85
C SER A 11 4.18 -7.53 -1.88
N SER A 12 4.02 -8.10 -0.70
CA SER A 12 5.06 -8.09 0.33
C SER A 12 4.98 -9.33 1.20
N THR A 13 6.16 -9.79 1.64
CA THR A 13 6.30 -10.77 2.72
C THR A 13 6.18 -10.12 4.10
N ALA A 14 6.25 -8.78 4.17
CA ALA A 14 6.06 -8.04 5.41
C ALA A 14 4.63 -8.21 5.94
N PRO A 15 4.45 -8.29 7.27
CA PRO A 15 3.13 -8.23 7.89
C PRO A 15 2.37 -6.97 7.48
N SER A 16 1.03 -7.08 7.35
CA SER A 16 0.17 -5.93 7.02
C SER A 16 0.35 -4.73 7.96
N GLY A 17 0.71 -4.99 9.22
CA GLY A 17 0.98 -3.94 10.21
C GLY A 17 2.23 -3.12 9.92
N GLU A 18 3.27 -3.72 9.32
CA GLU A 18 4.47 -2.98 8.90
C GLU A 18 4.16 -2.08 7.71
N VAL A 19 3.38 -2.58 6.74
CA VAL A 19 2.91 -1.78 5.60
C VAL A 19 2.07 -0.60 6.08
N ALA A 20 1.13 -0.83 7.01
CA ALA A 20 0.32 0.24 7.60
C ALA A 20 1.17 1.25 8.38
N THR A 21 2.22 0.80 9.07
CA THR A 21 3.14 1.68 9.81
C THR A 21 3.91 2.60 8.85
N TRP A 22 4.38 2.06 7.72
CA TRP A 22 5.03 2.86 6.69
C TRP A 22 4.06 3.91 6.12
N LEU A 23 2.84 3.50 5.75
CA LEU A 23 1.82 4.42 5.21
C LEU A 23 1.51 5.54 6.20
N GLN A 24 1.36 5.21 7.48
CA GLN A 24 1.10 6.19 8.53
C GLN A 24 2.23 7.21 8.72
N ALA A 25 3.49 6.82 8.46
CA ALA A 25 4.65 7.67 8.66
C ALA A 25 5.02 8.51 7.42
N ASN A 26 4.60 8.11 6.22
CA ASN A 26 5.06 8.69 4.97
C ASN A 26 3.95 9.31 4.11
N CYS A 27 2.68 8.96 4.32
CA CYS A 27 1.58 9.55 3.58
C CYS A 27 1.10 10.85 4.24
N GLU A 28 0.90 11.88 3.44
CA GLU A 28 0.35 13.17 3.89
C GLU A 28 -1.19 13.14 3.95
N GLY A 29 -1.83 12.42 3.02
CA GLY A 29 -3.28 12.30 2.90
C GLY A 29 -3.87 11.04 3.52
N GLN A 30 -5.19 10.88 3.37
CA GLN A 30 -5.87 9.64 3.77
C GLN A 30 -5.44 8.46 2.89
N TRP A 31 -5.43 7.28 3.49
CA TRP A 31 -5.16 6.03 2.79
C TRP A 31 -6.05 4.90 3.31
N ASP A 32 -6.19 3.85 2.50
CA ASP A 32 -6.83 2.60 2.89
C ASP A 32 -5.99 1.41 2.43
N LEU A 33 -5.90 0.38 3.28
CA LEU A 33 -5.08 -0.81 3.06
C LEU A 33 -5.99 -2.04 3.02
N LEU A 34 -6.29 -2.50 1.82
CA LEU A 34 -7.21 -3.60 1.58
C LEU A 34 -6.42 -4.89 1.27
N PRO A 35 -6.61 -5.98 2.03
CA PRO A 35 -6.01 -7.26 1.67
C PRO A 35 -6.65 -7.77 0.37
N ALA A 36 -5.82 -8.07 -0.64
CA ALA A 36 -6.27 -8.52 -1.95
C ALA A 36 -6.19 -10.05 -2.11
N SER A 37 -5.03 -10.64 -1.82
CA SER A 37 -4.81 -12.09 -1.92
C SER A 37 -3.57 -12.53 -1.15
N VAL A 38 -3.39 -13.84 -0.96
CA VAL A 38 -2.11 -14.43 -0.53
C VAL A 38 -1.55 -15.21 -1.72
N ALA A 39 -0.25 -15.11 -1.98
CA ALA A 39 0.40 -15.86 -3.04
C ALA A 39 0.46 -17.36 -2.69
N GLY A 40 0.76 -18.20 -3.69
CA GLY A 40 0.80 -19.66 -3.52
C GLY A 40 1.88 -20.16 -2.56
N ASP A 41 2.84 -19.31 -2.17
CA ASP A 41 3.86 -19.60 -1.17
C ASP A 41 3.33 -19.53 0.29
N GLY A 42 2.12 -19.02 0.50
CA GLY A 42 1.50 -18.84 1.82
C GLY A 42 2.12 -17.72 2.67
N VAL A 43 3.13 -17.03 2.16
CA VAL A 43 3.93 -16.03 2.89
C VAL A 43 3.71 -14.64 2.28
N THR A 44 3.76 -14.54 0.96
CA THR A 44 3.61 -13.27 0.27
C THR A 44 2.15 -12.85 0.27
N LYS A 45 1.87 -11.67 0.82
CA LYS A 45 0.54 -11.06 0.85
C LYS A 45 0.46 -9.96 -0.20
N LYS A 46 -0.67 -9.91 -0.89
CA LYS A 46 -1.01 -8.86 -1.86
C LYS A 46 -2.00 -7.91 -1.22
N PHE A 47 -1.74 -6.62 -1.36
CA PHE A 47 -2.55 -5.53 -0.84
C PHE A 47 -2.96 -4.60 -1.97
N MET A 48 -4.17 -4.09 -1.90
CA MET A 48 -4.59 -2.90 -2.64
C MET A 48 -4.51 -1.72 -1.70
N ILE A 49 -3.72 -0.72 -2.07
CA ILE A 49 -3.58 0.51 -1.29
C ILE A 49 -4.27 1.61 -2.06
N LEU A 50 -5.18 2.31 -1.41
CA LEU A 50 -5.89 3.47 -1.95
C LEU A 50 -5.32 4.71 -1.28
N PHE A 51 -5.03 5.74 -2.07
CA PHE A 51 -4.52 7.02 -1.59
C PHE A 51 -5.49 8.15 -1.94
N GLU A 52 -5.60 9.13 -1.05
CA GLU A 52 -6.21 10.42 -1.33
C GLU A 52 -5.36 11.23 -2.29
N GLU A 53 -4.03 11.23 -2.08
CA GLU A 53 -3.07 12.01 -2.84
C GLU A 53 -2.25 11.17 -3.83
N GLU A 54 -2.04 11.71 -5.04
CA GLU A 54 -1.23 11.04 -6.06
C GLU A 54 0.28 11.06 -5.72
N ASN A 55 0.73 12.06 -4.96
CA ASN A 55 2.12 12.14 -4.49
C ASN A 55 2.43 10.98 -3.52
N ASP A 56 1.50 10.67 -2.60
CA ASP A 56 1.64 9.54 -1.68
C ASP A 56 1.75 8.22 -2.43
N ARG A 57 0.90 8.02 -3.46
CA ARG A 57 1.00 6.86 -4.35
C ARG A 57 2.37 6.79 -5.02
N SER A 58 2.82 7.90 -5.59
CA SER A 58 4.08 7.96 -6.35
C SER A 58 5.29 7.71 -5.44
N ASN A 59 5.27 8.24 -4.21
CA ASN A 59 6.28 8.00 -3.19
C ASN A 59 6.30 6.52 -2.77
N PHE A 60 5.12 5.95 -2.50
CA PHE A 60 4.98 4.53 -2.19
C PHE A 60 5.54 3.65 -3.32
N GLU A 61 5.11 3.90 -4.56
CA GLU A 61 5.60 3.17 -5.74
C GLU A 61 7.11 3.37 -5.92
N THR A 62 7.68 4.54 -5.66
CA THR A 62 9.14 4.75 -5.76
C THR A 62 9.90 3.95 -4.70
N CYS A 63 9.43 3.94 -3.46
CA CYS A 63 10.08 3.21 -2.36
C CYS A 63 9.92 1.69 -2.47
N HIS A 64 8.88 1.21 -3.15
CA HIS A 64 8.51 -0.20 -3.22
C HIS A 64 8.53 -0.81 -4.64
N SER A 65 8.86 -0.05 -5.68
CA SER A 65 9.04 -0.54 -7.07
C SER A 65 10.39 -1.21 -7.31
N VAL A 66 11.24 -1.28 -6.29
CA VAL A 66 12.46 -2.09 -6.33
C VAL A 66 12.07 -3.54 -6.05
N ALA A 67 11.47 -4.19 -7.05
CA ALA A 67 11.31 -5.64 -7.15
C ALA A 67 12.48 -6.26 -7.90
#